data_AF-A0A0A0CYQ8-F1
#
_entry.id   AF-A0A0A0CYQ8-F1
#
_cell.length_a   1.000
_cell.length_b   1.000
_cell.length_c   1.000
_cell.angle_alpha   90.00
_cell.angle_beta   90.00
_cell.angle_gamma   90.00
#
_symmetry.space_group_name_H-M   'P 1'
#
loop_
_entity.id
_entity.type
_entity.pdbx_description
1 polymer ?
#
loop_
_entity_poly.entity_id
_entity_poly.type
_entity_poly.pdbx_seq_one_letter_code
_entity_poly.pdbx_strand_id
1 'polypeptide(L)' 'MSAAKEAGFALDPRIAGSTLDWRDWSLSQVRLMNDRRFPWLLLVPRRAKAVEWHALAPEDQAALHQETMLAAC' A
#
# COMPACT_ATOMS: atom_id res chain seq x y z
N MET A 1 2.74 -16.81 12.22
CA MET A 1 4.19 -16.53 12.21
C MET A 1 4.52 -15.79 10.92
N SER A 2 5.23 -14.67 11.08
CA SER A 2 5.71 -13.68 10.10
C SER A 2 5.37 -13.92 8.62
N ALA A 3 4.36 -13.19 8.12
CA ALA A 3 4.18 -13.01 6.69
C ALA A 3 5.34 -12.16 6.17
N ALA A 4 6.04 -12.71 5.20
CA ALA A 4 7.27 -12.18 4.64
C ALA A 4 7.15 -10.69 4.31
N LYS A 5 8.11 -9.92 4.80
CA LYS A 5 8.67 -8.80 4.03
C LYS A 5 9.09 -9.42 2.69
N GLU A 6 8.23 -9.36 1.68
CA GLU A 6 8.51 -10.02 0.40
C GLU A 6 9.89 -9.59 -0.09
N ALA A 7 10.74 -10.58 -0.32
CA ALA A 7 12.12 -10.37 -0.71
C ALA A 7 12.15 -9.64 -2.07
N GLY A 8 12.20 -8.31 -2.03
CA GLY A 8 12.28 -7.46 -3.21
C GLY A 8 11.35 -6.24 -3.23
N PHE A 9 10.36 -6.11 -2.32
CA PHE A 9 9.59 -4.86 -2.24
C PHE A 9 10.45 -3.74 -1.65
N ALA A 10 10.56 -2.63 -2.39
CA ALA A 10 11.16 -1.39 -1.95
C ALA A 10 10.21 -0.25 -2.26
N LEU A 11 9.89 0.54 -1.24
CA LEU A 11 9.03 1.70 -1.37
C LEU A 11 9.71 2.80 -2.19
N ASP A 12 8.97 3.40 -3.12
CA ASP A 12 9.50 4.48 -3.95
C ASP A 12 9.90 5.69 -3.07
N PRO A 13 11.13 6.23 -3.22
CA PRO A 13 11.60 7.36 -2.41
C PRO A 13 10.72 8.61 -2.50
N ARG A 14 10.02 8.82 -3.62
CA ARG A 14 9.09 9.95 -3.78
C ARG A 14 7.86 9.79 -2.88
N ILE A 15 7.35 8.56 -2.77
CA ILE A 15 6.25 8.24 -1.84
C ILE A 15 6.76 8.39 -0.40
N ALA A 16 7.96 7.91 -0.08
CA ALA A 16 8.61 8.13 1.21
C ALA A 16 8.80 9.60 1.59
N GLY A 17 9.16 10.47 0.64
CA GLY A 17 9.34 11.89 0.91
C GLY A 17 8.06 12.68 1.14
N SER A 18 6.92 12.22 0.60
CA SER A 18 5.65 12.96 0.64
C SER A 18 4.61 12.37 1.61
N THR A 19 4.88 11.23 2.23
CA THR A 19 3.91 10.54 3.09
C THR A 19 4.51 10.17 4.45
N LEU A 20 3.64 10.08 5.45
CA LEU A 20 3.96 9.61 6.78
C LEU A 20 3.59 8.13 6.90
N ASP A 21 4.47 7.32 7.47
CA ASP A 21 4.19 5.93 7.80
C ASP A 21 3.09 5.84 8.86
N TRP A 22 2.04 5.05 8.60
CA TRP A 22 0.94 4.87 9.55
C TRP A 22 0.81 3.43 10.04
N ARG A 23 0.58 2.47 9.14
CA ARG A 23 0.42 1.06 9.51
C ARG A 23 0.68 0.13 8.33
N ASP A 24 1.18 -1.06 8.61
CA ASP A 24 1.22 -2.16 7.66
C ASP A 24 -0.05 -3.02 7.76
N TRP A 25 -0.75 -3.22 6.64
CA TRP A 25 -1.84 -4.19 6.48
C TRP A 25 -1.32 -5.51 5.89
N SER A 26 -2.21 -6.44 5.49
CA SER A 26 -1.81 -7.76 5.00
C SER A 26 -1.07 -7.67 3.66
N LEU A 27 -1.59 -6.89 2.72
CA LEU A 27 -0.98 -6.66 1.41
C LEU A 27 -0.26 -5.30 1.38
N SER A 28 -0.90 -4.24 1.87
CA SER A 28 -0.40 -2.87 1.66
C SER A 28 0.31 -2.26 2.85
N GLN A 29 1.24 -1.34 2.58
CA GLN A 29 1.60 -0.29 3.53
C GLN A 29 0.56 0.82 3.44
N VAL A 30 -0.02 1.19 4.57
CA VAL A 30 -0.93 2.33 4.69
C VAL A 30 -0.13 3.53 5.14
N ARG A 31 -0.23 4.61 4.36
CA ARG A 31 0.50 5.84 4.60
C ARG A 31 -0.45 7.02 4.55
N LEU A 32 -0.12 8.07 5.28
CA LEU A 32 -0.87 9.32 5.27
C LEU A 32 -0.14 10.31 4.38
N MET A 33 -0.82 10.92 3.40
CA MET A 33 -0.24 12.02 2.65
C MET A 33 0.11 13.16 3.61
N ASN A 34 1.33 13.70 3.52
CA ASN A 34 1.76 14.82 4.35
C ASN A 34 1.22 16.16 3.80
N ASP A 35 -0.09 16.20 3.60
CA ASP A 35 -0.85 17.35 3.16
C ASP A 35 -2.09 17.49 4.02
N ARG A 36 -2.06 18.47 4.93
CA ARG A 36 -3.11 18.67 5.93
C ARG A 36 -4.40 19.24 5.37
N ARG A 37 -4.44 19.59 4.07
CA ARG A 37 -5.65 20.10 3.43
C ARG A 37 -6.73 19.03 3.28
N PHE A 38 -6.34 17.75 3.22
CA PHE A 38 -7.25 16.63 3.04
C PHE A 38 -6.84 15.42 3.90
N PRO A 39 -7.79 14.66 4.47
CA PRO A 39 -7.50 13.39 5.11
C PRO A 39 -7.28 12.31 4.04
N TRP A 40 -6.07 12.23 3.49
CA TRP A 40 -5.76 11.39 2.33
C TRP A 40 -4.83 10.23 2.67
N LEU A 41 -5.35 9.01 2.55
CA LEU A 41 -4.61 7.76 2.70
C LEU A 41 -4.06 7.25 1.36
N LEU A 42 -2.87 6.65 1.41
CA LEU A 42 -2.27 5.90 0.31
C LEU A 42 -2.09 4.45 0.75
N LEU A 43 -2.58 3.53 -0.08
CA LEU A 43 -2.33 2.10 0.03
C LEU A 43 -1.26 1.70 -0.98
N VAL A 44 -0.14 1.18 -0.50
CA VAL A 44 0.97 0.73 -1.34
C VAL A 44 1.12 -0.78 -1.21
N PRO A 45 0.63 -1.59 -2.18
CA PRO A 45 0.80 -3.04 -2.16
C PRO A 45 2.27 -3.42 -2.07
N ARG A 46 2.64 -4.28 -1.12
CA ARG A 46 4.02 -4.74 -0.95
C ARG A 46 4.36 -5.83 -1.95
N ARG A 47 4.35 -5.49 -3.24
CA ARG A 47 4.69 -6.35 -4.38
C ARG A 47 5.79 -5.73 -5.20
N ALA A 48 6.87 -6.48 -5.43
CA ALA A 48 8.00 -5.99 -6.21
C ALA A 48 7.57 -5.70 -7.66
N LYS A 49 7.96 -4.53 -8.19
CA LYS A 49 7.69 -4.09 -9.59
C LYS A 49 6.20 -3.97 -9.95
N ALA A 50 5.29 -3.91 -8.96
CA ALA A 50 3.90 -3.61 -9.22
C ALA A 50 3.75 -2.14 -9.69
N VAL A 51 3.05 -1.94 -10.80
CA VAL A 51 2.78 -0.61 -11.39
C VAL A 51 1.29 -0.46 -11.68
N GLU A 52 0.70 -1.46 -12.33
CA GLU A 52 -0.72 -1.46 -12.71
C GLU A 52 -1.51 -2.47 -11.91
N TRP A 53 -2.77 -2.14 -11.59
CA TRP A 53 -3.66 -3.01 -10.81
C TRP A 53 -3.86 -4.38 -11.44
N HIS A 54 -4.12 -4.42 -12.75
CA HIS A 54 -4.37 -5.66 -13.48
C HIS A 54 -3.12 -6.56 -13.63
N ALA A 55 -1.94 -6.04 -13.29
CA ALA A 55 -0.69 -6.80 -13.29
C ALA A 55 -0.44 -7.54 -11.96
N LEU A 56 -1.24 -7.25 -10.93
CA LEU A 56 -1.23 -8.00 -9.68
C LEU A 56 -1.83 -9.40 -9.89
N ALA A 57 -1.41 -10.37 -9.07
CA ALA A 57 -2.05 -11.67 -9.03
C ALA A 57 -3.55 -11.52 -8.65
N PRO A 58 -4.46 -12.38 -9.13
CA PRO A 58 -5.89 -12.25 -8.85
C PRO A 58 -6.23 -12.14 -7.35
N GLU A 59 -5.51 -12.89 -6.51
CA GLU A 59 -5.63 -12.85 -5.05
C GLU A 59 -5.23 -11.49 -4.46
N ASP A 60 -4.20 -10.85 -5.01
CA ASP A 60 -3.73 -9.54 -4.58
C ASP A 60 -4.67 -8.43 -5.04
N GLN A 61 -5.25 -8.54 -6.23
CA GLN A 61 -6.29 -7.62 -6.70
C GLN A 61 -7.50 -7.65 -5.76
N ALA A 62 -7.94 -8.84 -5.38
CA ALA A 62 -9.03 -9.01 -4.42
C ALA A 62 -8.67 -8.44 -3.04
N ALA A 63 -7.48 -8.74 -2.52
CA ALA A 63 -7.01 -8.22 -1.25
C ALA A 63 -6.90 -6.69 -1.24
N LEU A 64 -6.34 -6.08 -2.30
CA LEU A 64 -6.24 -4.63 -2.43
C LEU A 64 -7.61 -3.95 -2.52
N HIS A 65 -8.58 -4.60 -3.18
CA HIS A 65 -9.96 -4.11 -3.21
C HIS A 65 -10.57 -4.11 -1.79
N GLN A 66 -10.41 -5.19 -1.02
CA GLN A 66 -10.90 -5.26 0.36
C GLN A 66 -10.24 -4.21 1.26
N GLU A 67 -8.92 -4.03 1.15
CA GLU A 67 -8.18 -2.98 1.86
C GLU A 67 -8.70 -1.58 1.48
N THR A 68 -8.97 -1.33 0.20
CA THR A 68 -9.54 -0.04 -0.26
C THR A 68 -10.90 0.23 0.39
N MET A 69 -11.77 -0.78 0.46
CA MET A 69 -13.07 -0.65 1.13
C MET A 69 -12.92 -0.40 2.64
N LEU A 70 -11.94 -1.03 3.29
CA LEU A 70 -11.65 -0.81 4.71
C LEU A 70 -11.15 0.62 4.98
N ALA A 71 -10.33 1.18 4.09
CA ALA A 71 -9.79 2.53 4.24
C ALA A 71 -10.85 3.64 4.04
N ALA A 72 -11.94 3.32 3.35
CA ALA A 72 -13.02 4.26 3.04
C ALA A 72 -14.09 4.36 4.14
N CYS A 73 -14.16 3.38 5.05
CA CYS A 73 -15.07 3.37 6.20
C CYS A 73 -14.53 4.18 7.38
#